data_AF-A0A358CZF2-F1
#
_entry.id   AF-A0A358CZF2-F1
#
_cell.length_a   1.000
_cell.length_b   1.000
_cell.length_c   1.000
_cell.angle_alpha   90.00
_cell.angle_beta   90.00
_cell.angle_gamma   90.00
#
_symmetry.space_group_name_H-M   'P 1'
#
loop_
_entity.id
_entity.type
_entity.pdbx_description
1 polymer ?
#
loop_
_entity_poly.entity_id
_entity_poly.type
_entity_poly.pdbx_seq_one_letter_code
_entity_poly.pdbx_strand_id
1 'polypeptide(L)'
;MTDVSPHSSLSPFHEPFVLVGGTIHDPKNGLDGIVTDIWVESGRIVCSPSNIKRFRHIDATGLIVMPGGIDLHSHVAGPKVNTGRLMSPQLGTHRRSHNQPSAIPTIHSTGSLYASLGYTTVFDAAIATGAASLAAMELNDLPILDKGFYLLAADNIELLDALEAGQPDVIERCISSIVRTGSGWGVKVANPGGAAFWKDSRGDHHDLDTPLPGRTLTSRNILERLALGVHAAALPHPLHIHTSHLGLPGNWRTLFETMQTLDGVPAHLAHVQFHSYTGGDLDPDSFGSGVSKLLDCFHKNKNLTLDVGQILFGDTVAMTGDPEAAEHLAHTTGVPWNAHDLWLEGGCGVLPIEYKEKNLIHSWQWAIGLEW
;
A
#
# COMPACT_ATOMS: atom_id res chain seq x y z
N MET A 1 5.44 38.12 -25.35
CA MET A 1 4.04 38.07 -25.84
C MET A 1 3.93 36.89 -26.77
N THR A 2 3.59 35.73 -26.22
CA THR A 2 3.13 34.56 -26.95
C THR A 2 2.08 33.94 -26.04
N ASP A 3 0.83 34.23 -26.36
CA ASP A 3 -0.36 33.68 -25.71
C ASP A 3 -0.31 32.16 -25.80
N VAL A 4 -0.09 31.50 -24.67
CA VAL A 4 -0.43 30.10 -24.51
C VAL A 4 -1.81 30.10 -23.86
N SER A 5 -2.85 30.00 -24.69
CA SER A 5 -4.19 29.68 -24.22
C SER A 5 -4.13 28.35 -23.44
N PRO A 6 -4.66 28.28 -22.22
CA PRO A 6 -4.88 27.00 -21.58
C PRO A 6 -6.07 26.35 -22.29
N HIS A 7 -5.77 25.40 -23.19
CA HIS A 7 -6.77 24.40 -23.57
C HIS A 7 -7.08 23.55 -22.33
N SER A 8 -7.99 24.03 -21.49
CA SER A 8 -8.76 23.15 -20.62
C SER A 8 -9.72 22.38 -21.52
N SER A 9 -9.29 21.21 -22.00
CA SER A 9 -10.24 20.22 -22.53
C SER A 9 -11.06 19.67 -21.36
N LEU A 10 -12.07 20.43 -20.93
CA LEU A 10 -13.18 19.87 -20.18
C LEU A 10 -13.79 18.78 -21.07
N SER A 11 -13.76 17.55 -20.58
CA SER A 11 -14.44 16.39 -21.17
C SER A 11 -15.89 16.76 -21.55
N PRO A 12 -16.41 16.30 -22.70
CA PRO A 12 -17.78 16.59 -23.10
C PRO A 12 -18.73 16.01 -22.04
N PHE A 13 -19.68 16.84 -21.59
CA PHE A 13 -20.74 16.52 -20.64
C PHE A 13 -21.06 15.03 -20.56
N HIS A 14 -20.71 14.39 -19.43
CA HIS A 14 -21.17 13.03 -19.16
C HIS A 14 -22.69 13.00 -19.29
N GLU A 15 -23.19 12.21 -20.24
CA GLU A 15 -24.62 12.00 -20.42
C GLU A 15 -25.22 11.53 -19.09
N PRO A 16 -26.24 12.21 -18.54
CA PRO A 16 -26.83 11.80 -17.28
C PRO A 16 -27.45 10.41 -17.44
N PHE A 17 -27.29 9.55 -16.44
CA PHE A 17 -27.80 8.18 -16.47
C PHE A 17 -28.38 7.76 -15.13
N VAL A 18 -29.26 6.75 -15.17
CA VAL A 18 -29.85 6.13 -13.99
C VAL A 18 -29.59 4.63 -14.04
N LEU A 19 -29.10 4.08 -12.94
CA LEU A 19 -29.09 2.63 -12.69
C LEU A 19 -30.45 2.27 -12.10
N VAL A 20 -31.21 1.42 -12.79
CA VAL A 20 -32.59 1.09 -12.42
C VAL A 20 -32.65 -0.28 -11.74
N GLY A 21 -33.30 -0.36 -10.57
CA GLY A 21 -33.64 -1.65 -9.94
C GLY A 21 -32.46 -2.48 -9.39
N GLY A 22 -31.29 -1.87 -9.21
CA GLY A 22 -30.11 -2.52 -8.65
C GLY A 22 -30.22 -2.81 -7.16
N THR A 23 -29.59 -3.88 -6.69
CA THR A 23 -29.48 -4.23 -5.26
C THR A 23 -28.27 -3.52 -4.66
N ILE A 24 -28.51 -2.48 -3.87
CA ILE A 24 -27.46 -1.58 -3.37
C ILE A 24 -26.87 -2.08 -2.06
N HIS A 25 -25.54 -2.13 -2.00
CA HIS A 25 -24.78 -2.26 -0.77
C HIS A 25 -23.85 -1.04 -0.60
N ASP A 26 -24.15 -0.22 0.39
CA ASP A 26 -23.38 0.96 0.80
C ASP A 26 -23.28 0.99 2.34
N PRO A 27 -22.23 0.35 2.90
CA PRO A 27 -22.06 0.26 4.35
C PRO A 27 -21.95 1.62 5.04
N LYS A 28 -21.39 2.63 4.38
CA LYS A 28 -21.21 3.98 4.95
C LYS A 28 -22.55 4.65 5.21
N ASN A 29 -23.54 4.41 4.35
CA ASN A 29 -24.88 4.94 4.48
C ASN A 29 -25.88 3.92 5.07
N GLY A 30 -25.42 2.74 5.52
CA GLY A 30 -26.25 1.71 6.12
C GLY A 30 -27.24 1.04 5.17
N LEU A 31 -26.94 1.03 3.86
CA LEU A 31 -27.76 0.36 2.86
C LEU A 31 -27.22 -1.06 2.65
N ASP A 32 -28.01 -2.07 2.99
CA ASP A 32 -27.64 -3.48 2.84
C ASP A 32 -28.73 -4.23 2.07
N GLY A 33 -28.46 -4.50 0.78
CA GLY A 33 -29.38 -5.24 -0.08
C GLY A 33 -30.63 -4.45 -0.49
N ILE A 34 -30.58 -3.11 -0.48
CA ILE A 34 -31.74 -2.26 -0.77
C ILE A 34 -31.91 -2.10 -2.28
N VAL A 35 -33.09 -2.41 -2.79
CA VAL A 35 -33.41 -2.20 -4.21
C VAL A 35 -33.92 -0.78 -4.44
N THR A 36 -33.15 0.04 -5.16
CA THR A 36 -33.55 1.40 -5.55
C THR A 36 -32.70 1.89 -6.73
N ASP A 37 -33.14 2.98 -7.35
CA ASP A 37 -32.44 3.60 -8.46
C ASP A 37 -31.31 4.53 -7.99
N ILE A 38 -30.20 4.56 -8.75
CA ILE A 38 -29.10 5.52 -8.56
C ILE A 38 -29.04 6.48 -9.74
N TRP A 39 -29.22 7.76 -9.45
CA TRP A 39 -29.21 8.84 -10.44
C TRP A 39 -27.83 9.49 -10.48
N VAL A 40 -27.26 9.62 -11.68
CA VAL A 40 -25.94 10.23 -11.90
C VAL A 40 -26.04 11.34 -12.93
N GLU A 41 -25.55 12.53 -12.56
CA GLU A 41 -25.49 13.70 -13.44
C GLU A 41 -24.15 14.41 -13.25
N SER A 42 -23.52 14.82 -14.36
CA SER A 42 -22.25 15.55 -14.34
C SER A 42 -21.15 14.86 -13.50
N GLY A 43 -21.10 13.53 -13.55
CA GLY A 43 -20.12 12.71 -12.81
C GLY A 43 -20.38 12.62 -11.30
N ARG A 44 -21.56 12.99 -10.81
CA ARG A 44 -21.93 12.91 -9.39
C ARG A 44 -23.25 12.17 -9.20
N ILE A 45 -23.36 11.44 -8.08
CA ILE A 45 -24.63 10.88 -7.63
C ILE A 45 -25.52 12.03 -7.15
N VAL A 46 -26.78 12.05 -7.60
CA VAL A 46 -27.76 13.09 -7.30
C VAL A 46 -29.04 12.48 -6.74
N CYS A 47 -29.86 13.30 -6.07
CA CYS A 47 -31.23 12.91 -5.74
C CYS A 47 -32.05 12.67 -7.00
N SER A 48 -33.14 11.90 -6.87
CA SER A 48 -34.08 11.68 -7.98
C SER A 48 -34.54 13.02 -8.59
N PRO A 49 -34.26 13.28 -9.87
CA PRO A 49 -34.54 14.55 -10.51
C PRO A 49 -36.00 14.62 -10.98
N SER A 50 -36.55 15.83 -11.04
CA SER A 50 -37.93 16.05 -11.52
C SER A 50 -38.13 15.71 -13.00
N ASN A 51 -37.09 15.91 -13.83
CA ASN A 51 -37.10 15.52 -15.24
C ASN A 51 -36.20 14.30 -15.48
N ILE A 52 -36.81 13.12 -15.38
CA ILE A 52 -36.14 11.83 -15.60
C ILE A 52 -35.90 11.50 -17.07
N LYS A 53 -36.65 12.11 -18.00
CA LYS A 53 -36.65 11.71 -19.44
C LYS A 53 -35.31 11.93 -20.15
N ARG A 54 -34.46 12.81 -19.60
CA ARG A 54 -33.13 13.11 -20.15
C ARG A 54 -32.05 12.11 -19.70
N PHE A 55 -32.35 11.24 -18.75
CA PHE A 55 -31.40 10.28 -18.22
C PHE A 55 -31.40 9.03 -19.11
N ARG A 56 -30.23 8.53 -19.46
CA ARG A 56 -30.09 7.21 -20.06
C ARG A 56 -30.37 6.14 -18.99
N HIS A 57 -31.29 5.23 -19.27
CA HIS A 57 -31.63 4.15 -18.36
C HIS A 57 -30.68 2.97 -18.56
N ILE A 58 -30.07 2.51 -17.47
CA ILE A 58 -29.24 1.30 -17.43
C ILE A 58 -29.95 0.33 -16.49
N ASP A 59 -30.45 -0.77 -17.04
CA ASP A 59 -31.13 -1.79 -16.25
C ASP A 59 -30.10 -2.56 -15.40
N ALA A 60 -30.25 -2.48 -14.09
CA ALA A 60 -29.44 -3.18 -13.10
C ALA A 60 -30.28 -4.20 -12.31
N THR A 61 -31.48 -4.54 -12.78
CA THR A 61 -32.39 -5.48 -12.11
C THR A 61 -31.71 -6.83 -11.90
N GLY A 62 -31.68 -7.29 -10.64
CA GLY A 62 -31.04 -8.56 -10.26
C GLY A 62 -29.51 -8.49 -10.17
N LEU A 63 -28.90 -7.32 -10.38
CA LEU A 63 -27.46 -7.09 -10.20
C LEU A 63 -27.19 -6.41 -8.86
N ILE A 64 -25.98 -6.65 -8.34
CA ILE A 64 -25.43 -5.94 -7.18
C ILE A 64 -24.85 -4.61 -7.65
N VAL A 65 -25.13 -3.54 -6.91
CA VAL A 65 -24.56 -2.20 -7.12
C VAL A 65 -23.81 -1.78 -5.85
N MET A 66 -22.54 -1.45 -6.00
CA MET A 66 -21.64 -1.00 -4.92
C MET A 66 -20.90 0.26 -5.36
N PRO A 67 -20.38 1.07 -4.42
CA PRO A 67 -19.38 2.09 -4.73
C PRO A 67 -18.19 1.50 -5.50
N GLY A 68 -17.53 2.32 -6.31
CA GLY A 68 -16.30 1.91 -6.99
C GLY A 68 -15.24 1.47 -5.99
N GLY A 69 -14.54 0.38 -6.29
CA GLY A 69 -13.51 -0.17 -5.42
C GLY A 69 -12.33 0.79 -5.25
N ILE A 70 -11.79 0.84 -4.03
CA ILE A 70 -10.60 1.62 -3.68
C ILE A 70 -9.53 0.63 -3.23
N ASP A 71 -8.43 0.57 -3.96
CA ASP A 71 -7.24 -0.18 -3.55
C ASP A 71 -6.24 0.79 -2.91
N LEU A 72 -6.07 0.65 -1.60
CA LEU A 72 -5.20 1.52 -0.80
C LEU A 72 -3.74 1.04 -0.78
N HIS A 73 -3.45 -0.19 -1.20
CA HIS A 73 -2.11 -0.75 -1.14
C HIS A 73 -1.81 -1.63 -2.34
N SER A 74 -1.22 -1.03 -3.37
CA SER A 74 -0.69 -1.77 -4.51
C SER A 74 0.70 -1.27 -4.90
N HIS A 75 1.38 -2.01 -5.77
CA HIS A 75 2.62 -1.57 -6.41
C HIS A 75 2.40 -1.56 -7.92
N VAL A 76 2.06 -0.40 -8.45
CA VAL A 76 1.60 -0.21 -9.83
C VAL A 76 2.55 0.64 -10.68
N ALA A 77 3.34 1.52 -10.05
CA ALA A 77 4.20 2.48 -10.73
C ALA A 77 5.58 2.66 -10.07
N GLY A 78 6.49 3.26 -10.82
CA GLY A 78 7.80 3.70 -10.35
C GLY A 78 8.93 2.70 -10.66
N PRO A 79 10.19 3.09 -10.37
CA PRO A 79 11.38 2.32 -10.72
C PRO A 79 11.33 0.88 -10.21
N LYS A 80 10.85 0.66 -8.98
CA LYS A 80 10.71 -0.65 -8.35
C LYS A 80 9.84 -1.62 -9.16
N VAL A 81 8.67 -1.17 -9.61
CA VAL A 81 7.75 -1.98 -10.42
C VAL A 81 8.37 -2.28 -11.78
N ASN A 82 9.04 -1.29 -12.39
CA ASN A 82 9.73 -1.46 -13.67
C ASN A 82 10.91 -2.46 -13.58
N THR A 83 11.68 -2.45 -12.50
CA THR A 83 12.69 -3.47 -12.22
C THR A 83 12.07 -4.86 -12.17
N GLY A 84 10.89 -5.01 -11.53
CA GLY A 84 10.15 -6.28 -11.52
C GLY A 84 9.83 -6.78 -12.93
N ARG A 85 9.34 -5.88 -13.80
CA ARG A 85 9.03 -6.18 -15.22
C ARG A 85 10.27 -6.61 -16.01
N LEU A 86 11.42 -6.00 -15.74
CA LEU A 86 12.69 -6.34 -16.38
C LEU A 86 13.26 -7.68 -15.89
N MET A 87 13.16 -7.95 -14.60
CA MET A 87 13.67 -9.19 -13.99
C MET A 87 12.81 -10.40 -14.31
N SER A 88 11.50 -10.20 -14.46
CA SER A 88 10.53 -11.28 -14.71
C SER A 88 9.65 -11.00 -15.92
N PRO A 89 10.21 -10.86 -17.13
CA PRO A 89 9.45 -10.54 -18.34
C PRO A 89 8.37 -11.58 -18.67
N GLN A 90 8.58 -12.83 -18.29
CA GLN A 90 7.59 -13.91 -18.40
C GLN A 90 6.34 -13.67 -17.55
N LEU A 91 6.46 -12.92 -16.44
CA LEU A 91 5.35 -12.55 -15.55
C LEU A 91 4.71 -11.21 -15.92
N GLY A 92 5.37 -10.40 -16.76
CA GLY A 92 4.86 -9.13 -17.30
C GLY A 92 4.06 -9.25 -18.59
N THR A 93 4.00 -10.44 -19.20
CA THR A 93 3.33 -10.67 -20.49
C THR A 93 2.01 -11.43 -20.32
N HIS A 94 0.90 -10.82 -20.74
CA HIS A 94 -0.37 -11.53 -20.84
C HIS A 94 -0.29 -12.62 -21.92
N ARG A 95 -0.25 -13.89 -21.52
CA ARG A 95 -0.36 -15.01 -22.46
C ARG A 95 -1.82 -15.28 -22.77
N ARG A 96 -2.32 -14.70 -23.87
CA ARG A 96 -3.70 -14.89 -24.38
C ARG A 96 -4.12 -16.36 -24.50
N SER A 97 -3.18 -17.28 -24.73
CA SER A 97 -3.45 -18.71 -24.91
C SER A 97 -3.79 -19.46 -23.62
N HIS A 98 -3.48 -18.91 -22.44
CA HIS A 98 -3.65 -19.61 -21.16
C HIS A 98 -4.56 -18.87 -20.17
N ASN A 99 -5.13 -17.72 -20.57
CA ASN A 99 -5.92 -16.85 -19.71
C ASN A 99 -5.25 -16.53 -18.35
N GLN A 100 -3.91 -16.58 -18.29
CA GLN A 100 -3.16 -16.29 -17.09
C GLN A 100 -2.95 -14.78 -16.99
N PRO A 101 -3.47 -14.12 -15.94
CA PRO A 101 -3.20 -12.72 -15.70
C PRO A 101 -1.70 -12.52 -15.40
N SER A 102 -1.15 -11.43 -15.90
CA SER A 102 0.22 -11.03 -15.61
C SER A 102 0.32 -10.61 -14.14
N ALA A 103 1.33 -11.12 -13.40
CA ALA A 103 1.55 -10.75 -12.00
C ALA A 103 2.09 -9.32 -11.85
N ILE A 104 2.73 -8.79 -12.90
CA ILE A 104 3.30 -7.45 -12.95
C ILE A 104 2.99 -6.80 -14.31
N PRO A 105 1.71 -6.51 -14.59
CA PRO A 105 1.26 -6.03 -15.90
C PRO A 105 1.86 -4.67 -16.26
N THR A 106 1.80 -4.32 -17.55
CA THR A 106 2.09 -2.95 -18.01
C THR A 106 1.08 -1.98 -17.41
N ILE A 107 1.46 -0.71 -17.23
CA ILE A 107 0.58 0.30 -16.60
C ILE A 107 -0.80 0.40 -17.25
N HIS A 108 -0.89 0.31 -18.60
CA HIS A 108 -2.18 0.30 -19.29
C HIS A 108 -3.03 -0.94 -19.01
N SER A 109 -2.38 -2.10 -18.91
CA SER A 109 -3.06 -3.35 -18.56
C SER A 109 -3.52 -3.31 -17.10
N THR A 110 -2.69 -2.79 -16.19
CA THR A 110 -3.05 -2.57 -14.78
C THR A 110 -4.36 -1.80 -14.65
N GLY A 111 -4.48 -0.63 -15.28
CA GLY A 111 -5.69 0.19 -15.17
C GLY A 111 -6.93 -0.50 -15.77
N SER A 112 -6.76 -1.19 -16.91
CA SER A 112 -7.85 -1.94 -17.54
C SER A 112 -8.34 -3.11 -16.69
N LEU A 113 -7.42 -3.84 -16.04
CA LEU A 113 -7.73 -4.97 -15.16
C LEU A 113 -8.46 -4.50 -13.90
N TYR A 114 -7.97 -3.46 -13.23
CA TYR A 114 -8.68 -2.89 -12.07
C TYR A 114 -10.09 -2.43 -12.44
N ALA A 115 -10.24 -1.70 -13.55
CA ALA A 115 -11.55 -1.24 -14.01
C ALA A 115 -12.49 -2.41 -14.31
N SER A 116 -11.97 -3.52 -14.85
CA SER A 116 -12.77 -4.73 -15.10
C SER A 116 -13.28 -5.43 -13.84
N LEU A 117 -12.62 -5.20 -12.70
CA LEU A 117 -13.02 -5.68 -11.38
C LEU A 117 -13.97 -4.70 -10.66
N GLY A 118 -14.26 -3.54 -11.25
CA GLY A 118 -15.07 -2.49 -10.63
C GLY A 118 -14.29 -1.55 -9.70
N TYR A 119 -12.96 -1.61 -9.70
CA TYR A 119 -12.12 -0.64 -8.97
C TYR A 119 -11.98 0.65 -9.77
N THR A 120 -12.08 1.78 -9.07
CA THR A 120 -12.02 3.12 -9.64
C THR A 120 -10.88 3.95 -9.09
N THR A 121 -10.24 3.52 -8.00
CA THR A 121 -9.14 4.24 -7.36
C THR A 121 -8.05 3.29 -6.92
N VAL A 122 -6.78 3.63 -7.15
CA VAL A 122 -5.62 2.86 -6.68
C VAL A 122 -4.51 3.76 -6.13
N PHE A 123 -3.87 3.31 -5.05
CA PHE A 123 -2.69 3.95 -4.48
C PHE A 123 -1.44 3.07 -4.64
N ASP A 124 -0.36 3.65 -5.17
CA ASP A 124 0.96 3.02 -5.04
C ASP A 124 1.48 3.19 -3.60
N ALA A 125 1.82 2.09 -2.96
CA ALA A 125 2.09 2.07 -1.54
C ALA A 125 3.51 2.47 -1.13
N ALA A 126 4.47 2.54 -2.07
CA ALA A 126 5.88 2.73 -1.71
C ALA A 126 6.70 3.38 -2.83
N ILE A 127 6.67 4.72 -2.86
CA ILE A 127 7.47 5.54 -3.77
C ILE A 127 8.56 6.27 -2.99
N ALA A 128 9.82 6.04 -3.36
CA ALA A 128 10.94 6.83 -2.82
C ALA A 128 10.79 8.30 -3.20
N THR A 129 11.16 9.22 -2.31
CA THR A 129 10.90 10.66 -2.50
C THR A 129 11.54 11.24 -3.77
N GLY A 130 12.76 10.84 -4.13
CA GLY A 130 13.42 11.25 -5.38
C GLY A 130 12.89 10.56 -6.64
N ALA A 131 12.12 9.48 -6.51
CA ALA A 131 11.45 8.80 -7.62
C ALA A 131 10.01 9.30 -7.86
N ALA A 132 9.51 10.24 -7.06
CA ALA A 132 8.11 10.69 -7.09
C ALA A 132 7.68 11.25 -8.45
N SER A 133 8.55 12.03 -9.12
CA SER A 133 8.25 12.58 -10.45
C SER A 133 8.15 11.50 -11.53
N LEU A 134 8.99 10.46 -11.46
CA LEU A 134 8.93 9.31 -12.36
C LEU A 134 7.66 8.50 -12.13
N ALA A 135 7.29 8.25 -10.88
CA ALA A 135 6.05 7.55 -10.52
C ALA A 135 4.81 8.33 -10.99
N ALA A 136 4.79 9.66 -10.82
CA ALA A 136 3.71 10.50 -11.29
C ALA A 136 3.57 10.48 -12.83
N MET A 137 4.70 10.50 -13.56
CA MET A 137 4.68 10.36 -15.03
C MET A 137 4.11 9.01 -15.46
N GLU A 138 4.54 7.91 -14.84
CA GLU A 138 4.00 6.58 -15.16
C GLU A 138 2.52 6.46 -14.78
N LEU A 139 2.12 6.98 -13.62
CA LEU A 139 0.71 7.00 -13.22
C LEU A 139 -0.16 7.80 -14.19
N ASN A 140 0.34 8.85 -14.83
CA ASN A 140 -0.44 9.56 -15.85
C ASN A 140 -0.87 8.64 -17.02
N ASP A 141 -0.09 7.60 -17.31
CA ASP A 141 -0.41 6.59 -18.33
C ASP A 141 -1.39 5.49 -17.84
N LEU A 142 -1.70 5.43 -16.54
CA LEU A 142 -2.70 4.53 -15.97
C LEU A 142 -4.12 4.95 -16.43
N PRO A 143 -4.82 4.14 -17.23
CA PRO A 143 -6.14 4.50 -17.74
C PRO A 143 -7.23 4.32 -16.68
N ILE A 144 -8.34 5.05 -16.86
CA ILE A 144 -9.63 4.94 -16.14
C ILE A 144 -9.58 5.36 -14.66
N LEU A 145 -8.64 4.82 -13.88
CA LEU A 145 -8.64 4.98 -12.43
C LEU A 145 -8.15 6.35 -11.98
N ASP A 146 -8.76 6.84 -10.90
CA ASP A 146 -8.14 7.82 -10.02
C ASP A 146 -6.94 7.18 -9.33
N LYS A 147 -5.91 7.99 -9.05
CA LYS A 147 -4.61 7.47 -8.65
C LYS A 147 -3.89 8.37 -7.66
N GLY A 148 -3.12 7.78 -6.77
CA GLY A 148 -2.24 8.46 -5.84
C GLY A 148 -1.08 7.56 -5.43
N PHE A 149 -0.21 8.05 -4.57
CA PHE A 149 0.88 7.25 -4.02
C PHE A 149 1.36 7.77 -2.67
N TYR A 150 1.99 6.89 -1.89
CA TYR A 150 2.61 7.21 -0.61
C TYR A 150 4.13 7.31 -0.75
N LEU A 151 4.70 8.31 -0.08
CA LEU A 151 6.12 8.59 -0.10
C LEU A 151 6.82 7.86 1.05
N LEU A 152 7.89 7.11 0.75
CA LEU A 152 8.82 6.54 1.73
C LEU A 152 9.67 7.64 2.38
N ALA A 153 9.00 8.57 3.07
CA ALA A 153 9.63 9.77 3.62
C ALA A 153 10.41 9.47 4.92
N ALA A 154 10.10 8.37 5.60
CA ALA A 154 10.73 7.99 6.87
C ALA A 154 12.24 7.73 6.76
N ASP A 155 12.75 7.53 5.54
CA ASP A 155 14.18 7.31 5.27
C ASP A 155 14.91 8.60 4.86
N ASN A 156 14.19 9.72 4.76
CA ASN A 156 14.78 11.01 4.39
C ASN A 156 15.67 11.53 5.53
N ILE A 157 16.92 11.85 5.21
CA ILE A 157 17.92 12.22 6.23
C ILE A 157 17.54 13.45 7.05
N GLU A 158 16.95 14.48 6.44
CA GLU A 158 16.53 15.71 7.14
C GLU A 158 15.35 15.42 8.08
N LEU A 159 14.43 14.56 7.66
CA LEU A 159 13.34 14.12 8.52
C LEU A 159 13.86 13.25 9.68
N LEU A 160 14.83 12.35 9.44
CA LEU A 160 15.47 11.56 10.49
C LEU A 160 16.17 12.45 11.53
N ASP A 161 16.87 13.51 11.09
CA ASP A 161 17.49 14.48 12.00
C ASP A 161 16.45 15.22 12.85
N ALA A 162 15.32 15.62 12.25
CA ALA A 162 14.22 16.26 12.97
C ALA A 162 13.53 15.31 13.96
N LEU A 163 13.34 14.05 13.56
CA LEU A 163 12.80 12.98 14.40
C LEU A 163 13.73 12.74 15.59
N GLU A 164 15.04 12.63 15.38
CA GLU A 164 16.04 12.44 16.44
C GLU A 164 16.07 13.61 17.43
N ALA A 165 16.07 14.84 16.92
CA ALA A 165 16.03 16.05 17.74
C ALA A 165 14.70 16.22 18.52
N GLY A 166 13.65 15.47 18.16
CA GLY A 166 12.37 15.49 18.86
C GLY A 166 11.66 16.84 18.79
N GLN A 167 11.70 17.50 17.62
CA GLN A 167 11.12 18.84 17.41
C GLN A 167 9.81 18.74 16.60
N PRO A 168 8.63 18.71 17.25
CA PRO A 168 7.35 18.41 16.57
C PRO A 168 7.04 19.37 15.41
N ASP A 169 7.24 20.67 15.62
CA ASP A 169 6.98 21.68 14.60
C ASP A 169 7.90 21.54 13.37
N VAL A 170 9.13 21.05 13.56
CA VAL A 170 10.05 20.79 12.45
C VAL A 170 9.64 19.53 11.70
N ILE A 171 9.29 18.46 12.43
CA ILE A 171 8.81 17.20 11.87
C ILE A 171 7.57 17.46 10.97
N GLU A 172 6.57 18.18 11.48
CA GLU A 172 5.37 18.56 10.72
C GLU A 172 5.74 19.31 9.43
N ARG A 173 6.57 20.35 9.51
CA ARG A 173 6.99 21.13 8.35
C ARG A 173 7.77 20.29 7.33
N CYS A 174 8.66 19.41 7.79
CA CYS A 174 9.39 18.49 6.91
C CYS A 174 8.43 17.57 6.17
N ILE A 175 7.47 16.96 6.88
CA ILE A 175 6.45 16.09 6.28
C ILE A 175 5.62 16.86 5.24
N SER A 176 5.07 18.02 5.59
CA SER A 176 4.28 18.83 4.64
C SER A 176 5.09 19.27 3.43
N SER A 177 6.38 19.59 3.63
CA SER A 177 7.28 19.95 2.52
C SER A 177 7.49 18.76 1.58
N ILE A 178 7.86 17.60 2.11
CA ILE A 178 8.11 16.36 1.35
C ILE A 178 6.88 15.95 0.54
N VAL A 179 5.70 15.93 1.17
CA VAL A 179 4.45 15.55 0.50
C VAL A 179 4.11 16.52 -0.62
N ARG A 180 4.23 17.83 -0.36
CA ARG A 180 3.94 18.86 -1.36
C ARG A 180 4.93 18.83 -2.54
N THR A 181 6.22 18.65 -2.29
CA THR A 181 7.23 18.60 -3.36
C THR A 181 7.16 17.31 -4.17
N GLY A 182 6.90 16.18 -3.51
CA GLY A 182 6.72 14.89 -4.15
C GLY A 182 5.36 14.70 -4.81
N SER A 183 4.41 15.61 -4.59
CA SER A 183 2.99 15.44 -5.00
C SER A 183 2.39 14.10 -4.52
N GLY A 184 2.85 13.62 -3.36
CA GLY A 184 2.34 12.40 -2.75
C GLY A 184 1.00 12.64 -2.06
N TRP A 185 0.26 11.57 -1.80
CA TRP A 185 -1.00 11.62 -1.04
C TRP A 185 -0.79 11.47 0.47
N GLY A 186 0.28 10.77 0.86
CA GLY A 186 0.57 10.47 2.25
C GLY A 186 2.00 10.00 2.46
N VAL A 187 2.31 9.65 3.71
CA VAL A 187 3.63 9.15 4.12
C VAL A 187 3.55 7.66 4.42
N LYS A 188 4.54 6.93 3.93
CA LYS A 188 4.82 5.53 4.19
C LYS A 188 6.14 5.39 4.94
N VAL A 189 6.19 4.42 5.84
CA VAL A 189 7.43 3.84 6.36
C VAL A 189 7.47 2.34 6.04
N ALA A 190 8.62 1.84 5.61
CA ALA A 190 8.87 0.42 5.42
C ALA A 190 10.11 0.04 6.23
N ASN A 191 9.92 -0.83 7.22
CA ASN A 191 10.94 -1.24 8.18
C ASN A 191 11.57 0.01 8.85
N PRO A 192 10.90 0.64 9.84
CA PRO A 192 11.30 1.95 10.36
C PRO A 192 12.78 1.99 10.78
N GLY A 193 13.59 2.75 10.05
CA GLY A 193 15.04 2.85 10.28
C GLY A 193 15.89 1.73 9.66
N GLY A 194 15.28 0.70 9.08
CA GLY A 194 15.95 -0.42 8.43
C GLY A 194 16.85 0.02 7.26
N ALA A 195 16.45 1.05 6.50
CA ALA A 195 17.31 1.61 5.45
C ALA A 195 18.65 2.17 6.00
N ALA A 196 18.68 2.65 7.25
CA ALA A 196 19.91 3.10 7.89
C ALA A 196 20.83 1.93 8.25
N PHE A 197 20.30 0.86 8.82
CA PHE A 197 21.05 -0.38 9.09
C PHE A 197 21.57 -1.02 7.81
N TRP A 198 20.72 -1.11 6.80
CA TRP A 198 21.03 -1.67 5.49
C TRP A 198 22.27 -1.01 4.86
N LYS A 199 22.32 0.33 4.84
CA LYS A 199 23.41 1.08 4.21
C LYS A 199 24.71 1.07 5.00
N ASP A 200 24.63 0.97 6.33
CA ASP A 200 25.80 1.01 7.20
C ASP A 200 26.48 -0.37 7.30
N SER A 201 25.71 -1.40 7.66
CA SER A 201 26.25 -2.70 8.05
C SER A 201 25.66 -3.88 7.30
N ARG A 202 24.65 -3.66 6.44
CA ARG A 202 23.78 -4.73 5.90
C ARG A 202 23.26 -5.65 7.01
N GLY A 203 23.03 -5.07 8.19
CA GLY A 203 22.63 -5.77 9.40
C GLY A 203 21.15 -5.56 9.73
N ASP A 204 20.70 -6.33 10.72
CA ASP A 204 19.35 -6.33 11.28
C ASP A 204 19.32 -5.53 12.60
N HIS A 205 18.21 -4.85 12.89
CA HIS A 205 17.88 -4.41 14.23
C HIS A 205 16.88 -5.37 14.87
N HIS A 206 17.40 -6.25 15.73
CA HIS A 206 16.62 -7.31 16.39
C HIS A 206 15.45 -6.83 17.27
N ASP A 207 15.31 -5.52 17.53
CA ASP A 207 14.26 -4.94 18.36
C ASP A 207 13.99 -3.47 17.99
N LEU A 208 12.75 -3.01 18.22
CA LEU A 208 12.28 -1.65 17.92
C LEU A 208 13.03 -0.56 18.72
N ASP A 209 13.64 -0.95 19.84
CA ASP A 209 14.37 -0.06 20.75
C ASP A 209 15.89 -0.03 20.49
N THR A 210 16.36 -0.75 19.45
CA THR A 210 17.75 -0.66 19.01
C THR A 210 18.03 0.70 18.37
N PRO A 211 19.05 1.45 18.81
CA PRO A 211 19.43 2.70 18.15
C PRO A 211 19.94 2.47 16.72
N LEU A 212 19.56 3.35 15.79
CA LEU A 212 20.09 3.31 14.43
C LEU A 212 21.61 3.53 14.42
N PRO A 213 22.35 3.01 13.44
CA PRO A 213 23.79 3.19 13.37
C PRO A 213 24.19 4.67 13.37
N GLY A 214 25.08 5.03 14.30
CA GLY A 214 25.55 6.42 14.45
C GLY A 214 24.52 7.41 15.00
N ARG A 215 23.35 6.95 15.47
CA ARG A 215 22.26 7.80 16.00
C ARG A 215 21.76 7.28 17.35
N THR A 216 21.02 8.13 18.04
CA THR A 216 20.28 7.80 19.27
C THR A 216 18.83 7.43 18.98
N LEU A 217 18.34 7.75 17.79
CA LEU A 217 16.99 7.45 17.32
C LEU A 217 16.76 5.93 17.22
N THR A 218 15.58 5.45 17.60
CA THR A 218 15.16 4.04 17.49
C THR A 218 13.96 3.89 16.56
N SER A 219 13.67 2.68 16.07
CA SER A 219 12.48 2.39 15.25
C SER A 219 11.19 2.75 15.98
N ARG A 220 11.12 2.51 17.30
CA ARG A 220 9.98 2.89 18.15
C ARG A 220 9.76 4.41 18.15
N ASN A 221 10.83 5.18 18.32
CA ASN A 221 10.76 6.64 18.28
C ASN A 221 10.42 7.18 16.88
N ILE A 222 10.88 6.53 15.81
CA ILE A 222 10.45 6.87 14.45
C ILE A 222 8.95 6.67 14.32
N LEU A 223 8.42 5.51 14.68
CA LEU A 223 6.99 5.19 14.58
C LEU A 223 6.13 6.21 15.33
N GLU A 224 6.43 6.45 16.60
CA GLU A 224 5.66 7.38 17.45
C GLU A 224 5.70 8.81 16.91
N ARG A 225 6.91 9.36 16.71
CA ARG A 225 7.08 10.77 16.34
C ARG A 225 6.61 11.05 14.91
N LEU A 226 6.79 10.10 13.99
CA LEU A 226 6.33 10.22 12.61
C LEU A 226 4.81 10.14 12.53
N ALA A 227 4.16 9.24 13.28
CA ALA A 227 2.70 9.13 13.29
C ALA A 227 2.05 10.41 13.84
N LEU A 228 2.61 10.96 14.93
CA LEU A 228 2.19 12.26 15.47
C LEU A 228 2.42 13.39 14.46
N GLY A 229 3.57 13.41 13.79
CA GLY A 229 3.89 14.41 12.76
C GLY A 229 2.95 14.35 11.55
N VAL A 230 2.60 13.16 11.07
CA VAL A 230 1.63 12.96 9.98
C VAL A 230 0.24 13.46 10.39
N HIS A 231 -0.17 13.18 11.63
CA HIS A 231 -1.43 13.69 12.16
C HIS A 231 -1.44 15.22 12.29
N ALA A 232 -0.37 15.81 12.82
CA ALA A 232 -0.21 17.26 12.94
C ALA A 232 -0.22 17.97 11.58
N ALA A 233 0.40 17.37 10.56
CA ALA A 233 0.40 17.88 9.19
C ALA A 233 -0.97 17.81 8.50
N ALA A 234 -2.00 17.25 9.17
CA ALA A 234 -3.37 17.12 8.69
C ALA A 234 -3.46 16.43 7.31
N LEU A 235 -2.61 15.42 7.08
CA LEU A 235 -2.67 14.63 5.86
C LEU A 235 -3.97 13.80 5.79
N PRO A 236 -4.51 13.55 4.58
CA PRO A 236 -5.79 12.86 4.42
C PRO A 236 -5.75 11.36 4.78
N HIS A 237 -4.55 10.77 4.85
CA HIS A 237 -4.32 9.37 5.22
C HIS A 237 -3.33 9.33 6.40
N PRO A 238 -3.57 8.50 7.44
CA PRO A 238 -2.64 8.35 8.55
C PRO A 238 -1.30 7.75 8.09
N LEU A 239 -0.31 7.69 8.99
CA LEU A 239 0.97 7.06 8.66
C LEU A 239 0.72 5.61 8.19
N HIS A 240 1.17 5.30 6.99
CA HIS A 240 1.07 3.97 6.41
C HIS A 240 2.34 3.20 6.78
N ILE A 241 2.20 2.05 7.44
CA ILE A 241 3.31 1.38 8.12
C ILE A 241 3.46 -0.05 7.61
N HIS A 242 4.63 -0.34 7.06
CA HIS A 242 5.16 -1.70 7.00
C HIS A 242 6.13 -1.84 8.19
N THR A 243 5.89 -2.81 9.08
CA THR A 243 6.65 -2.94 10.34
C THR A 243 7.98 -3.67 10.13
N SER A 244 8.84 -3.70 11.14
CA SER A 244 10.08 -4.47 11.09
C SER A 244 9.83 -5.99 11.12
N HIS A 245 10.87 -6.76 10.78
CA HIS A 245 10.89 -8.23 10.75
C HIS A 245 9.83 -8.86 9.82
N LEU A 246 9.58 -8.27 8.65
CA LEU A 246 8.66 -8.82 7.66
C LEU A 246 8.98 -10.29 7.37
N GLY A 247 7.98 -11.16 7.50
CA GLY A 247 8.07 -12.56 7.09
C GLY A 247 8.89 -13.48 8.00
N LEU A 248 9.50 -12.98 9.06
CA LEU A 248 10.32 -13.78 9.97
C LEU A 248 9.47 -14.52 11.02
N PRO A 249 9.79 -15.78 11.36
CA PRO A 249 9.13 -16.50 12.45
C PRO A 249 9.21 -15.74 13.79
N GLY A 250 8.08 -15.62 14.48
CA GLY A 250 8.00 -14.94 15.78
C GLY A 250 7.72 -13.44 15.72
N ASN A 251 7.63 -12.85 14.52
CA ASN A 251 7.46 -11.41 14.30
C ASN A 251 6.11 -10.84 14.79
N TRP A 252 5.14 -11.68 15.16
CA TRP A 252 3.90 -11.22 15.81
C TRP A 252 4.19 -10.37 17.06
N ARG A 253 5.31 -10.63 17.76
CA ARG A 253 5.72 -9.84 18.93
C ARG A 253 6.07 -8.40 18.54
N THR A 254 6.78 -8.22 17.43
CA THR A 254 7.13 -6.89 16.90
C THR A 254 5.89 -6.13 16.43
N LEU A 255 4.94 -6.82 15.80
CA LEU A 255 3.66 -6.20 15.42
C LEU A 255 2.85 -5.79 16.67
N PHE A 256 2.81 -6.62 17.70
CA PHE A 256 2.16 -6.31 18.97
C PHE A 256 2.77 -5.05 19.62
N GLU A 257 4.10 -4.99 19.75
CA GLU A 257 4.82 -3.82 20.28
C GLU A 257 4.60 -2.56 19.43
N THR A 258 4.49 -2.72 18.11
CA THR A 258 4.15 -1.62 17.19
C THR A 258 2.74 -1.10 17.47
N MET A 259 1.74 -1.98 17.62
CA MET A 259 0.37 -1.59 17.97
C MET A 259 0.29 -0.87 19.32
N GLN A 260 1.08 -1.30 20.31
CA GLN A 260 1.18 -0.64 21.62
C GLN A 260 1.83 0.75 21.53
N THR A 261 2.88 0.87 20.71
CA THR A 261 3.56 2.16 20.47
C THR A 261 2.62 3.20 19.87
N LEU A 262 1.66 2.75 19.05
CA LEU A 262 0.71 3.59 18.33
C LEU A 262 -0.63 3.72 19.06
N ASP A 263 -0.72 3.34 20.34
CA ASP A 263 -1.96 3.48 21.11
C ASP A 263 -2.38 4.95 21.21
N GLY A 264 -3.62 5.24 20.83
CA GLY A 264 -4.14 6.61 20.77
C GLY A 264 -3.75 7.43 19.53
N VAL A 265 -2.90 6.92 18.63
CA VAL A 265 -2.43 7.67 17.44
C VAL A 265 -2.95 7.03 16.14
N PRO A 266 -3.55 7.80 15.21
CA PRO A 266 -4.01 7.27 13.93
C PRO A 266 -2.88 6.67 13.09
N ALA A 267 -3.00 5.39 12.71
CA ALA A 267 -2.04 4.69 11.86
C ALA A 267 -2.71 3.58 11.04
N HIS A 268 -2.08 3.23 9.91
CA HIS A 268 -2.51 2.13 9.05
C HIS A 268 -1.40 1.08 8.92
N LEU A 269 -1.68 -0.15 9.33
CA LEU A 269 -0.75 -1.27 9.31
C LEU A 269 -0.93 -2.08 8.02
N ALA A 270 0.12 -2.11 7.22
CA ALA A 270 0.11 -2.76 5.92
C ALA A 270 0.34 -4.26 6.00
N HIS A 271 -0.30 -4.99 5.09
CA HIS A 271 -0.07 -6.41 4.78
C HIS A 271 0.25 -7.26 6.01
N VAL A 272 -0.59 -7.14 7.05
CA VAL A 272 -0.32 -7.66 8.40
C VAL A 272 -0.17 -9.17 8.48
N GLN A 273 -0.66 -9.90 7.47
CA GLN A 273 -0.47 -11.33 7.32
C GLN A 273 1.02 -11.69 7.44
N PHE A 274 1.92 -10.92 6.81
CA PHE A 274 3.36 -11.15 6.85
C PHE A 274 4.04 -10.77 8.17
N HIS A 275 3.30 -10.15 9.09
CA HIS A 275 3.76 -9.70 10.40
C HIS A 275 3.09 -10.48 11.56
N SER A 276 2.43 -11.59 11.23
CA SER A 276 1.57 -12.33 12.16
C SER A 276 2.02 -13.78 12.34
N TYR A 277 3.33 -14.05 12.33
CA TYR A 277 3.88 -15.40 12.42
C TYR A 277 4.33 -15.74 13.83
N THR A 278 3.86 -16.86 14.39
CA THR A 278 4.46 -17.46 15.59
C THR A 278 5.79 -18.13 15.26
N GLY A 279 6.41 -18.66 16.31
CA GLY A 279 7.69 -19.33 16.25
C GLY A 279 8.85 -18.40 16.62
N GLY A 280 10.03 -18.74 16.10
CA GLY A 280 11.31 -18.12 16.45
C GLY A 280 12.29 -19.15 17.00
N ASP A 281 13.38 -18.66 17.61
CA ASP A 281 14.36 -19.47 18.35
C ASP A 281 14.99 -20.65 17.58
N LEU A 282 15.00 -20.54 16.25
CA LEU A 282 15.46 -21.60 15.33
C LEU A 282 14.69 -22.93 15.47
N ASP A 283 13.45 -22.89 15.98
CA ASP A 283 12.56 -24.05 16.06
C ASP A 283 11.58 -24.06 14.87
N PRO A 284 11.80 -24.94 13.86
CA PRO A 284 10.95 -24.99 12.67
C PRO A 284 9.53 -25.50 12.96
N ASP A 285 9.32 -26.25 14.05
CA ASP A 285 8.02 -26.82 14.40
C ASP A 285 7.09 -25.80 15.10
N SER A 286 7.63 -24.63 15.44
CA SER A 286 6.93 -23.56 16.14
C SER A 286 6.22 -22.54 15.23
N PHE A 287 6.41 -22.66 13.92
CA PHE A 287 5.79 -21.75 12.94
C PHE A 287 4.28 -21.96 12.85
N GLY A 288 3.53 -20.86 12.84
CA GLY A 288 2.07 -20.88 12.82
C GLY A 288 1.47 -19.48 12.89
N SER A 289 0.17 -19.42 13.17
CA SER A 289 -0.60 -18.16 13.21
C SER A 289 -0.48 -17.42 14.54
N GLY A 290 -0.08 -16.15 14.45
CA GLY A 290 -0.06 -15.20 15.56
C GLY A 290 -1.30 -14.32 15.66
N VAL A 291 -2.27 -14.45 14.75
CA VAL A 291 -3.42 -13.52 14.61
C VAL A 291 -4.20 -13.38 15.92
N SER A 292 -4.60 -14.50 16.52
CA SER A 292 -5.34 -14.51 17.80
C SER A 292 -4.65 -13.75 18.93
N LYS A 293 -3.31 -13.64 18.92
CA LYS A 293 -2.52 -12.90 19.92
C LYS A 293 -2.57 -11.38 19.71
N LEU A 294 -2.92 -10.95 18.51
CA LEU A 294 -2.94 -9.55 18.07
C LEU A 294 -4.33 -8.94 18.13
N LEU A 295 -5.39 -9.74 17.94
CA LEU A 295 -6.78 -9.28 17.85
C LEU A 295 -7.22 -8.44 19.06
N ASP A 296 -6.88 -8.86 20.28
CA ASP A 296 -7.24 -8.11 21.49
C ASP A 296 -6.60 -6.72 21.54
N CYS A 297 -5.35 -6.60 21.07
CA CYS A 297 -4.64 -5.32 20.98
C CYS A 297 -5.29 -4.43 19.90
N PHE A 298 -5.49 -4.99 18.71
CA PHE A 298 -6.10 -4.28 17.59
C PHE A 298 -7.53 -3.80 17.89
N HIS A 299 -8.39 -4.66 18.44
CA HIS A 299 -9.77 -4.29 18.76
C HIS A 299 -9.89 -3.22 19.85
N LYS A 300 -8.93 -3.14 20.77
CA LYS A 300 -8.87 -2.09 21.80
C LYS A 300 -8.43 -0.75 21.20
N ASN A 301 -7.52 -0.75 20.24
CA ASN A 301 -7.02 0.48 19.62
C ASN A 301 -7.91 0.94 18.45
N LYS A 302 -8.79 1.90 18.71
CA LYS A 302 -9.75 2.42 17.71
C LYS A 302 -9.13 3.33 16.64
N ASN A 303 -7.85 3.69 16.78
CA ASN A 303 -7.16 4.57 15.85
C ASN A 303 -6.32 3.79 14.81
N LEU A 304 -6.24 2.47 14.95
CA LEU A 304 -5.56 1.62 13.99
C LEU A 304 -6.53 1.08 12.94
N THR A 305 -6.02 1.03 11.72
CA THR A 305 -6.61 0.28 10.61
C THR A 305 -5.54 -0.63 10.03
N LEU A 306 -5.94 -1.65 9.28
CA LEU A 306 -5.00 -2.55 8.62
C LEU A 306 -5.48 -3.00 7.25
N ASP A 307 -4.54 -3.43 6.42
CA ASP A 307 -4.78 -4.26 5.25
C ASP A 307 -4.07 -5.62 5.43
N VAL A 308 -4.66 -6.68 4.87
CA VAL A 308 -4.25 -8.06 5.19
C VAL A 308 -2.98 -8.47 4.44
N GLY A 309 -2.91 -8.19 3.14
CA GLY A 309 -1.85 -8.73 2.28
C GLY A 309 -2.01 -10.23 2.00
N GLN A 310 -3.21 -10.66 1.57
CA GLN A 310 -3.52 -12.06 1.29
C GLN A 310 -2.57 -12.68 0.24
N ILE A 311 -2.08 -13.89 0.52
CA ILE A 311 -1.32 -14.68 -0.45
C ILE A 311 -2.26 -15.33 -1.46
N LEU A 312 -1.86 -15.28 -2.73
CA LEU A 312 -2.42 -16.09 -3.81
C LEU A 312 -1.33 -17.05 -4.30
N PHE A 313 -1.67 -18.33 -4.48
CA PHE A 313 -0.74 -19.33 -4.98
C PHE A 313 -0.38 -19.08 -6.45
N GLY A 314 0.89 -19.31 -6.80
CA GLY A 314 1.45 -19.11 -8.14
C GLY A 314 2.71 -18.26 -8.15
N ASP A 315 3.21 -18.03 -9.37
CA ASP A 315 4.38 -17.18 -9.62
C ASP A 315 4.00 -15.70 -9.54
N THR A 316 4.81 -14.92 -8.84
CA THR A 316 4.66 -13.47 -8.71
C THR A 316 6.02 -12.80 -8.50
N VAL A 317 6.01 -11.49 -8.25
CA VAL A 317 7.20 -10.71 -7.91
C VAL A 317 6.97 -10.01 -6.58
N ALA A 318 7.85 -10.28 -5.62
CA ALA A 318 7.93 -9.52 -4.39
C ALA A 318 8.70 -8.23 -4.64
N MET A 319 8.17 -7.11 -4.17
CA MET A 319 8.82 -5.82 -4.30
C MET A 319 8.51 -4.95 -3.09
N THR A 320 9.52 -4.47 -2.39
CA THR A 320 9.36 -3.82 -1.08
C THR A 320 10.32 -2.64 -0.92
N GLY A 321 9.93 -1.67 -0.09
CA GLY A 321 10.84 -0.63 0.41
C GLY A 321 11.79 -1.13 1.51
N ASP A 322 11.71 -2.41 1.87
CA ASP A 322 12.56 -3.08 2.84
C ASP A 322 13.60 -3.97 2.11
N PRO A 323 14.80 -3.43 1.77
CA PRO A 323 15.81 -4.18 1.03
C PRO A 323 16.36 -5.39 1.82
N GLU A 324 16.34 -5.34 3.16
CA GLU A 324 16.80 -6.42 4.01
C GLU A 324 15.89 -7.64 3.87
N ALA A 325 14.57 -7.45 4.00
CA ALA A 325 13.61 -8.53 3.79
C ALA A 325 13.71 -9.15 2.39
N ALA A 326 13.99 -8.32 1.37
CA ALA A 326 14.21 -8.80 0.01
C ALA A 326 15.50 -9.63 -0.12
N GLU A 327 16.61 -9.19 0.46
CA GLU A 327 17.88 -9.94 0.46
C GLU A 327 17.70 -11.29 1.18
N HIS A 328 17.10 -11.26 2.38
CA HIS A 328 16.85 -12.47 3.18
C HIS A 328 16.01 -13.49 2.40
N LEU A 329 14.92 -13.03 1.78
CA LEU A 329 14.04 -13.89 0.99
C LEU A 329 14.74 -14.42 -0.27
N ALA A 330 15.56 -13.60 -0.93
CA ALA A 330 16.32 -14.02 -2.11
C ALA A 330 17.34 -15.11 -1.77
N HIS A 331 18.09 -14.95 -0.67
CA HIS A 331 19.04 -15.97 -0.20
C HIS A 331 18.34 -17.25 0.24
N THR A 332 17.18 -17.14 0.90
CA THR A 332 16.40 -18.30 1.36
C THR A 332 15.82 -19.10 0.19
N THR A 333 15.37 -18.43 -0.86
CA THR A 333 14.75 -19.09 -2.02
C THR A 333 15.73 -19.38 -3.17
N GLY A 334 16.95 -18.83 -3.12
CA GLY A 334 17.97 -19.02 -4.14
C GLY A 334 17.65 -18.32 -5.48
N VAL A 335 16.81 -17.29 -5.46
CA VAL A 335 16.39 -16.55 -6.66
C VAL A 335 17.26 -15.30 -6.89
N PRO A 336 17.39 -14.83 -8.14
CA PRO A 336 18.03 -13.54 -8.39
C PRO A 336 17.22 -12.41 -7.79
N TRP A 337 17.90 -11.37 -7.31
CA TRP A 337 17.26 -10.19 -6.75
C TRP A 337 17.97 -8.91 -7.21
N ASN A 338 17.25 -7.80 -7.16
CA ASN A 338 17.79 -6.48 -7.37
C ASN A 338 17.52 -5.63 -6.13
N ALA A 339 18.55 -4.95 -5.66
CA ALA A 339 18.44 -3.89 -4.68
C ALA A 339 18.92 -2.58 -5.32
N HIS A 340 18.30 -1.47 -4.94
CA HIS A 340 18.90 -0.16 -5.17
C HIS A 340 18.71 0.73 -3.96
N ASP A 341 19.76 1.48 -3.65
CA ASP A 341 19.80 2.47 -2.58
C ASP A 341 19.93 3.86 -3.18
N LEU A 342 19.21 4.81 -2.61
CA LEU A 342 19.34 6.23 -2.94
C LEU A 342 20.17 6.92 -1.85
N TRP A 343 21.03 7.88 -2.24
CA TRP A 343 22.06 8.43 -1.35
C TRP A 343 21.51 9.02 -0.04
N LEU A 344 20.31 9.64 -0.05
CA LEU A 344 19.71 10.35 1.10
C LEU A 344 18.33 9.85 1.52
N GLU A 345 17.86 8.76 0.91
CA GLU A 345 16.49 8.26 1.07
C GLU A 345 16.45 6.75 0.82
N GLY A 346 15.32 6.10 1.08
CA GLY A 346 15.18 4.65 1.20
C GLY A 346 15.77 3.80 0.07
N GLY A 347 15.89 2.50 0.36
CA GLY A 347 16.22 1.48 -0.61
C GLY A 347 14.97 0.74 -1.08
N CYS A 348 15.13 -0.14 -2.06
CA CYS A 348 14.10 -1.12 -2.34
C CYS A 348 14.72 -2.44 -2.79
N GLY A 349 13.96 -3.52 -2.62
CA GLY A 349 14.32 -4.85 -3.07
C GLY A 349 13.24 -5.46 -3.95
N VAL A 350 13.66 -6.13 -5.02
CA VAL A 350 12.78 -6.78 -6.00
C VAL A 350 13.29 -8.17 -6.33
N LEU A 351 12.40 -9.17 -6.28
CA LEU A 351 12.71 -10.56 -6.58
C LEU A 351 11.48 -11.34 -7.07
N PRO A 352 11.65 -12.32 -7.96
CA PRO A 352 10.57 -13.27 -8.26
C PRO A 352 10.34 -14.22 -7.07
N ILE A 353 9.11 -14.68 -6.91
CA ILE A 353 8.73 -15.69 -5.91
C ILE A 353 7.59 -16.57 -6.42
N GLU A 354 7.57 -17.83 -5.99
CA GLU A 354 6.48 -18.77 -6.26
C GLU A 354 5.85 -19.23 -4.94
N TYR A 355 4.56 -18.91 -4.75
CA TYR A 355 3.78 -19.44 -3.63
C TYR A 355 3.13 -20.77 -4.03
N LYS A 356 3.73 -21.87 -3.58
CA LYS A 356 3.31 -23.26 -3.84
C LYS A 356 2.18 -23.72 -2.90
N GLU A 357 1.08 -24.21 -3.46
CA GLU A 357 -0.07 -24.77 -2.71
C GLU A 357 0.33 -25.94 -1.79
N LYS A 358 1.22 -26.82 -2.26
CA LYS A 358 1.70 -28.01 -1.52
C LYS A 358 2.97 -27.74 -0.71
N ASN A 359 3.16 -26.52 -0.22
CA ASN A 359 4.25 -26.15 0.67
C ASN A 359 3.66 -25.72 2.02
N LEU A 360 4.11 -26.35 3.10
CA LEU A 360 3.59 -26.11 4.45
C LEU A 360 3.62 -24.63 4.85
N ILE A 361 4.73 -23.93 4.60
CA ILE A 361 4.88 -22.51 4.95
C ILE A 361 3.91 -21.67 4.13
N HIS A 362 3.84 -21.86 2.82
CA HIS A 362 2.93 -21.09 1.98
C HIS A 362 1.45 -21.34 2.31
N SER A 363 1.08 -22.59 2.66
CA SER A 363 -0.27 -22.91 3.13
C SER A 363 -0.61 -22.19 4.44
N TRP A 364 0.35 -22.14 5.39
CA TRP A 364 0.20 -21.33 6.60
C TRP A 364 0.01 -19.85 6.28
N GLN A 365 0.85 -19.30 5.40
CA GLN A 365 0.76 -17.89 5.04
C GLN A 365 -0.60 -17.56 4.42
N TRP A 366 -1.09 -18.40 3.50
CA TRP A 366 -2.42 -18.28 2.91
C TRP A 366 -3.54 -18.34 3.98
N ALA A 367 -3.45 -19.27 4.93
CA ALA A 367 -4.45 -19.44 5.98
C ALA A 367 -4.46 -18.28 6.98
N ILE A 368 -3.29 -17.75 7.35
CA ILE A 368 -3.14 -16.60 8.25
C ILE A 368 -3.81 -15.35 7.65
N GLY A 369 -3.75 -15.17 6.33
CA GLY A 369 -4.43 -14.07 5.67
C GLY A 369 -5.96 -14.17 5.76
N LEU A 370 -6.52 -15.39 5.69
CA LEU A 370 -7.96 -15.62 5.83
C LEU A 370 -8.44 -15.57 7.29
N GLU A 371 -7.54 -15.74 8.26
CA GLU A 371 -7.86 -15.66 9.69
C GLU A 371 -8.02 -14.21 10.17
N TRP A 372 -7.29 -13.27 9.55
CA TRP A 372 -7.50 -11.83 9.69
C TRP A 372 -8.80 -11.39 9.03
#